data_AF-A0A1H6L9K0-F1
#
_entry.id   AF-A0A1H6L9K0-F1
#
_cell.length_a   1.000
_cell.length_b   1.000
_cell.length_c   1.000
_cell.angle_alpha   90.00
_cell.angle_beta   90.00
_cell.angle_gamma   90.00
#
_symmetry.space_group_name_H-M   'P 1'
#
loop_
_entity.id
_entity.type
_entity.pdbx_description
1 polymer ?
#
loop_
_entity_poly.entity_id
_entity_poly.type
_entity_poly.pdbx_seq_one_letter_code
_entity_poly.pdbx_strand_id
1 'polypeptide(L)'
;MKKIIFIFLVTSVCHSQEITYFKDKVDYIENELSNLLKDREYIIYGTIHKMHLILKKNDDFYQFIFTNNTNNMYLSDINILGSNCLELVFNKLSYTKGIIDTDSDFYRNNPIEILVGDPLYFSYNLDYKNRYCEYFIAMGIKPKPMKQQVSTYLNSLMLKYSYDCEW
;
A
#
# COMPACT_ATOMS: atom_id res chain seq x y z
N MET A 1 -12.35 -33.94 -31.22
CA MET A 1 -11.42 -33.57 -30.13
C MET A 1 -11.91 -32.27 -29.50
N LYS A 2 -12.40 -32.30 -28.24
CA LYS A 2 -12.85 -31.08 -27.54
C LYS A 2 -11.68 -30.58 -26.69
N LYS A 3 -11.10 -29.42 -27.04
CA LYS A 3 -10.13 -28.71 -26.19
C LYS A 3 -10.91 -27.97 -25.12
N ILE A 4 -10.76 -28.39 -23.87
CA ILE A 4 -11.26 -27.62 -22.72
C ILE A 4 -10.22 -26.54 -22.43
N ILE A 5 -10.62 -25.27 -22.58
CA ILE A 5 -9.84 -24.10 -22.21
C ILE A 5 -9.96 -23.97 -20.69
N PHE A 6 -8.88 -24.27 -19.97
CA PHE A 6 -8.82 -24.23 -18.51
C PHE A 6 -7.69 -23.30 -18.04
N ILE A 7 -7.62 -22.08 -18.55
CA ILE A 7 -6.57 -21.14 -18.13
C ILE A 7 -7.12 -19.72 -18.22
N PHE A 8 -7.80 -19.23 -17.16
CA PHE A 8 -7.88 -17.80 -16.77
C PHE A 8 -8.73 -17.50 -15.51
N LEU A 9 -9.00 -18.48 -14.64
CA LEU A 9 -9.83 -18.29 -13.42
C LEU A 9 -9.07 -18.42 -12.10
N VAL A 10 -7.85 -18.95 -12.11
CA VAL A 10 -7.08 -19.18 -10.86
C VAL A 10 -6.40 -17.90 -10.38
N THR A 11 -5.97 -17.04 -11.30
CA THR A 11 -5.31 -15.76 -10.97
C THR A 11 -6.28 -14.78 -10.31
N SER A 12 -7.53 -14.72 -10.77
CA SER A 12 -8.54 -13.81 -10.24
C SER A 12 -9.01 -14.16 -8.82
N VAL A 13 -9.07 -15.45 -8.46
CA VAL A 13 -9.42 -15.87 -7.09
C VAL A 13 -8.29 -15.60 -6.11
N CYS A 14 -7.03 -15.80 -6.52
CA CYS A 14 -5.88 -15.49 -5.67
C CYS A 14 -5.77 -13.98 -5.43
N HIS A 15 -5.98 -13.18 -6.48
CA HIS A 15 -5.94 -11.72 -6.38
C HIS A 15 -7.05 -11.16 -5.48
N SER A 16 -8.29 -11.67 -5.59
CA SER A 16 -9.39 -11.19 -4.73
C SER A 16 -9.20 -11.52 -3.25
N GLN A 17 -8.57 -12.64 -2.93
CA GLN A 17 -8.21 -13.01 -1.55
C GLN A 17 -7.12 -12.11 -0.99
N GLU A 18 -6.08 -11.81 -1.77
CA GLU A 18 -5.02 -10.86 -1.37
C GLU A 18 -5.60 -9.46 -1.13
N ILE A 19 -6.49 -9.00 -2.01
CA ILE A 19 -7.18 -7.72 -1.87
C ILE A 19 -7.98 -7.64 -0.57
N THR A 20 -8.75 -8.68 -0.28
CA THR A 20 -9.55 -8.77 0.95
C THR A 20 -8.65 -8.79 2.18
N TYR A 21 -7.57 -9.57 2.14
CA TYR A 21 -6.59 -9.65 3.22
C TYR A 21 -5.97 -8.30 3.58
N PHE A 22 -5.55 -7.52 2.58
CA PHE A 22 -4.99 -6.20 2.84
C PHE A 22 -6.04 -5.21 3.36
N LYS A 23 -7.26 -5.26 2.84
CA LYS A 23 -8.36 -4.41 3.33
C LYS A 23 -8.67 -4.65 4.80
N ASP A 24 -8.82 -5.92 5.21
CA ASP A 24 -9.11 -6.25 6.61
C ASP A 24 -8.02 -5.73 7.57
N LYS A 25 -6.76 -5.79 7.12
CA LYS A 25 -5.60 -5.28 7.87
C LYS A 25 -5.58 -3.75 7.97
N VAL A 26 -5.91 -3.08 6.87
CA VAL A 26 -5.98 -1.61 6.82
C VAL A 26 -7.11 -1.13 7.72
N ASP A 27 -8.29 -1.74 7.59
CA ASP A 27 -9.45 -1.45 8.41
C ASP A 27 -9.12 -1.66 9.90
N TYR A 28 -8.38 -2.72 10.24
CA TYR A 28 -7.89 -2.94 11.61
C TYR A 28 -7.00 -1.78 12.09
N ILE A 29 -5.95 -1.41 11.34
CA ILE A 29 -5.03 -0.31 11.71
C ILE A 29 -5.80 1.00 11.87
N GLU A 30 -6.68 1.31 10.92
CA GLU A 30 -7.47 2.54 10.93
C GLU A 30 -8.41 2.57 12.13
N ASN A 31 -9.11 1.48 12.45
CA ASN A 31 -10.01 1.39 13.59
C ASN A 31 -9.25 1.61 14.92
N GLU A 32 -8.14 0.90 15.11
CA GLU A 32 -7.30 1.00 16.31
C GLU A 32 -6.73 2.42 16.51
N LEU A 33 -6.39 3.10 15.41
CA LEU A 33 -5.80 4.45 15.44
C LEU A 33 -6.79 5.56 15.09
N SER A 34 -8.09 5.28 15.06
CA SER A 34 -9.12 6.20 14.55
C SER A 34 -9.04 7.61 15.15
N ASN A 35 -8.81 7.73 16.46
CA ASN A 35 -8.64 9.01 17.14
C ASN A 35 -7.36 9.76 16.73
N LEU A 36 -6.28 9.03 16.44
CA LEU A 36 -5.01 9.61 16.00
C LEU A 36 -5.07 10.06 14.54
N LEU A 37 -5.79 9.32 13.69
CA LEU A 37 -5.90 9.57 12.25
C LEU A 37 -6.97 10.60 11.89
N LYS A 38 -7.88 10.89 12.83
CA LYS A 38 -8.96 11.86 12.61
C LYS A 38 -8.38 13.21 12.13
N ASP A 39 -8.91 13.68 10.99
CA ASP A 39 -8.54 14.94 10.34
C ASP A 39 -7.05 15.05 9.97
N ARG A 40 -6.40 13.93 9.64
CA ARG A 40 -4.98 13.89 9.24
C ARG A 40 -4.73 13.13 7.96
N GLU A 41 -3.69 13.57 7.26
CA GLU A 41 -3.15 12.84 6.12
C GLU A 41 -2.23 11.73 6.59
N TYR A 42 -2.42 10.54 6.03
CA TYR A 42 -1.57 9.39 6.31
C TYR A 42 -1.46 8.48 5.10
N ILE A 43 -0.42 7.67 5.10
CA ILE A 43 -0.19 6.64 4.10
C ILE A 43 -0.08 5.31 4.82
N ILE A 44 -0.79 4.31 4.31
CA ILE A 44 -0.58 2.91 4.70
C ILE A 44 0.06 2.19 3.52
N TYR A 45 1.19 1.54 3.75
CA TYR A 45 1.85 0.72 2.73
C TYR A 45 2.45 -0.53 3.37
N GLY A 46 2.52 -1.65 2.64
CA GLY A 46 3.05 -2.87 3.25
C GLY A 46 2.95 -4.10 2.38
N THR A 47 3.58 -5.17 2.86
CA THR A 47 3.52 -6.53 2.28
C THR A 47 2.53 -7.38 3.08
N ILE A 48 2.34 -8.63 2.66
CA ILE A 48 1.54 -9.59 3.43
C ILE A 48 2.06 -9.81 4.86
N HIS A 49 3.35 -9.54 5.13
CA HIS A 49 3.99 -9.77 6.43
C HIS A 49 4.01 -8.53 7.32
N LYS A 50 4.19 -7.34 6.75
CA LYS A 50 4.43 -6.09 7.49
C LYS A 50 3.65 -4.94 6.87
N MET A 51 2.94 -4.18 7.69
CA MET A 51 2.27 -2.94 7.30
C MET A 51 2.96 -1.75 7.95
N HIS A 52 3.06 -0.65 7.22
CA HIS A 52 3.61 0.61 7.69
C HIS A 52 2.54 1.67 7.56
N LEU A 53 2.34 2.45 8.62
CA LEU A 53 1.55 3.67 8.57
C LEU A 53 2.50 4.86 8.75
N ILE A 54 2.55 5.78 7.79
CA ILE A 54 3.21 7.07 7.98
C ILE A 54 2.12 8.12 8.18
N LEU A 55 2.19 8.82 9.30
CA LEU A 55 1.31 9.92 9.65
C LEU A 55 2.07 11.23 9.53
N LYS A 56 1.51 12.19 8.77
CA LYS A 56 1.99 13.57 8.79
C LYS A 56 1.32 14.31 9.95
N LYS A 57 2.12 14.91 10.83
CA LYS A 57 1.63 15.77 11.92
C LYS A 57 2.56 16.98 12.03
N ASN A 58 2.03 18.16 11.72
CA ASN A 58 2.83 19.38 11.56
C ASN A 58 3.93 19.14 10.49
N ASP A 59 5.18 19.50 10.79
CA ASP A 59 6.34 19.31 9.92
C ASP A 59 7.05 17.96 10.15
N ASP A 60 6.50 17.11 11.02
CA ASP A 60 7.06 15.80 11.37
C ASP A 60 6.30 14.64 10.72
N PHE A 61 7.05 13.56 10.48
CA PHE A 61 6.53 12.32 9.94
C PHE A 61 6.76 11.17 10.91
N TYR A 62 5.68 10.55 11.35
CA TYR A 62 5.70 9.44 12.30
C TYR A 62 5.39 8.15 11.55
N GLN A 63 6.27 7.17 11.64
CA GLN A 63 6.07 5.85 11.07
C GLN A 63 5.72 4.85 12.17
N PHE A 64 4.63 4.12 11.97
CA PHE A 64 4.18 3.02 12.81
C PHE A 64 4.35 1.74 12.02
N ILE A 65 5.07 0.77 12.56
CA ILE A 65 5.36 -0.51 11.89
C ILE A 65 4.55 -1.61 12.56
N PHE A 66 3.70 -2.27 11.80
CA PHE A 66 2.86 -3.37 12.25
C PHE A 66 3.33 -4.68 11.64
N THR A 67 3.53 -5.69 12.48
CA THR A 67 3.92 -7.03 12.05
C THR A 67 2.81 -8.02 12.32
N ASN A 68 2.70 -9.03 11.47
CA ASN A 68 1.77 -10.13 11.67
C ASN A 68 2.47 -11.28 12.40
N ASN A 69 1.91 -11.76 13.51
CA ASN A 69 2.31 -13.03 14.11
C ASN A 69 1.09 -13.93 14.23
N THR A 70 1.17 -15.08 13.55
CA THR A 70 0.27 -16.25 13.47
C THR A 70 -1.24 -16.06 13.33
N ASN A 71 -1.84 -14.95 13.75
CA ASN A 71 -3.24 -14.55 13.54
C ASN A 71 -3.54 -13.09 13.92
N ASN A 72 -2.61 -12.36 14.55
CA ASN A 72 -2.85 -10.98 15.02
C ASN A 72 -1.80 -10.01 14.48
N MET A 73 -2.27 -8.80 14.16
CA MET A 73 -1.43 -7.67 13.85
C MET A 73 -1.18 -6.83 15.11
N TYR A 74 0.08 -6.51 15.37
CA TYR A 74 0.45 -5.64 16.49
C TYR A 74 1.45 -4.59 16.06
N LEU A 75 1.44 -3.46 16.75
CA LEU A 75 2.42 -2.41 16.59
C LEU A 75 3.77 -2.91 17.14
N SER A 76 4.74 -3.03 16.24
CA SER A 76 6.09 -3.52 16.55
C SER A 76 7.08 -2.39 16.82
N ASP A 77 6.93 -1.25 16.14
CA ASP A 77 7.90 -0.16 16.24
C ASP A 77 7.28 1.20 15.85
N ILE A 78 7.88 2.28 16.35
CA ILE A 78 7.53 3.67 16.04
C ILE A 78 8.81 4.46 15.76
N ASN A 79 8.89 5.05 14.57
CA ASN A 79 10.03 5.84 14.12
C ASN A 79 9.62 7.26 13.73
N ILE A 80 10.54 8.20 13.89
CA ILE A 80 10.42 9.56 13.31
C ILE A 80 11.26 9.58 12.03
N LEU A 81 10.65 10.00 10.92
CA LEU A 81 11.30 10.02 9.61
C LEU A 81 11.73 11.45 9.23
N GLY A 82 12.87 11.55 8.53
CA GLY A 82 13.35 12.83 7.97
C GLY A 82 12.50 13.32 6.77
N SER A 83 12.38 14.64 6.62
CA SER A 83 11.40 15.28 5.73
C SER A 83 11.75 15.33 4.24
N ASN A 84 13.02 15.18 3.85
CA ASN A 84 13.51 15.53 2.50
C ASN A 84 12.73 14.91 1.33
N CYS A 85 12.24 13.67 1.45
CA CYS A 85 11.45 13.01 0.41
C CYS A 85 9.98 12.77 0.82
N LEU A 86 9.63 12.94 2.10
CA LEU A 86 8.28 12.68 2.58
C LEU A 86 7.31 13.78 2.20
N GLU A 87 7.76 15.02 2.03
CA GLU A 87 6.91 16.08 1.48
C GLU A 87 6.42 15.77 0.05
N LEU A 88 7.25 15.11 -0.77
CA LEU A 88 6.85 14.66 -2.11
C LEU A 88 5.83 13.52 -2.07
N VAL A 89 5.98 12.66 -1.07
CA VAL A 89 5.06 11.54 -0.79
C VAL A 89 3.72 12.08 -0.28
N PHE A 90 3.70 13.10 0.56
CA PHE A 90 2.46 13.74 1.04
C PHE A 90 1.93 14.84 0.10
N ASN A 91 2.35 14.83 -1.16
CA ASN A 91 1.80 15.72 -2.19
C ASN A 91 0.73 14.98 -2.99
N LYS A 92 -0.55 15.31 -2.76
CA LYS A 92 -1.70 14.71 -3.48
C LYS A 92 -1.59 14.78 -5.01
N LEU A 93 -0.87 15.76 -5.56
CA LEU A 93 -0.65 15.91 -7.01
C LEU A 93 0.34 14.88 -7.57
N SER A 94 0.94 14.06 -6.72
CA SER A 94 1.78 12.93 -7.11
C SER A 94 0.98 11.68 -7.46
N TYR A 95 -0.34 11.70 -7.31
CA TYR A 95 -1.22 10.53 -7.43
C TYR A 95 -2.38 10.78 -8.41
N THR A 96 -2.83 9.69 -9.04
CA THR A 96 -4.12 9.66 -9.74
C THR A 96 -5.25 9.57 -8.72
N LYS A 97 -6.19 10.53 -8.77
CA LYS A 97 -7.36 10.58 -7.89
C LYS A 97 -8.29 9.38 -8.11
N GLY A 98 -8.79 8.81 -7.01
CA GLY A 98 -9.80 7.75 -7.01
C GLY A 98 -9.26 6.42 -6.54
N ILE A 99 -10.15 5.44 -6.36
CA ILE A 99 -9.76 4.05 -6.10
C ILE A 99 -9.35 3.45 -7.44
N ILE A 100 -8.15 2.92 -7.54
CA ILE A 100 -7.56 2.44 -8.78
C ILE A 100 -7.09 1.00 -8.52
N ASP A 101 -8.03 0.08 -8.68
CA ASP A 101 -7.75 -1.35 -8.75
C ASP A 101 -7.42 -1.78 -10.19
N THR A 102 -7.05 -3.04 -10.38
CA THR A 102 -6.73 -3.63 -11.69
C THR A 102 -7.87 -3.55 -12.70
N ASP A 103 -9.11 -3.36 -12.24
CA ASP A 103 -10.29 -3.23 -13.07
C ASP A 103 -10.67 -1.77 -13.34
N SER A 104 -9.94 -0.78 -12.81
CA SER A 104 -10.25 0.64 -12.95
C SER A 104 -9.98 1.20 -14.35
N ASP A 105 -10.62 2.33 -14.67
CA ASP A 105 -10.42 3.02 -15.95
C ASP A 105 -8.97 3.45 -16.20
N PHE A 106 -8.17 3.64 -15.14
CA PHE A 106 -6.74 3.93 -15.29
C PHE A 106 -6.03 2.78 -16.02
N TYR A 107 -6.19 1.53 -15.57
CA TYR A 107 -5.54 0.39 -16.21
C TYR A 107 -6.26 -0.09 -17.47
N ARG A 108 -7.57 0.17 -17.63
CA ARG A 108 -8.25 -0.08 -18.92
C ARG A 108 -7.69 0.80 -20.03
N ASN A 109 -7.33 2.04 -19.71
CA ASN A 109 -6.82 3.01 -20.68
C ASN A 109 -5.29 2.97 -20.84
N ASN A 110 -4.57 2.22 -20.00
CA ASN A 110 -3.13 2.10 -20.07
C ASN A 110 -2.70 0.63 -20.00
N PRO A 111 -2.01 0.09 -21.03
CA PRO A 111 -1.60 -1.32 -21.05
C PRO A 111 -0.83 -1.74 -19.80
N ILE A 112 -1.30 -2.81 -19.15
CA ILE A 112 -0.68 -3.37 -17.96
C ILE A 112 0.55 -4.20 -18.35
N GLU A 113 1.70 -3.87 -17.79
CA GLU A 113 2.88 -4.75 -17.74
C GLU A 113 3.04 -5.27 -16.31
N ILE A 114 3.12 -6.59 -16.13
CA ILE A 114 3.34 -7.23 -14.82
C ILE A 114 4.81 -7.65 -14.73
N LEU A 115 5.56 -7.09 -13.77
CA LEU A 115 6.90 -7.53 -13.39
C LEU A 115 6.84 -8.39 -12.11
N VAL A 116 7.83 -9.26 -11.94
CA VAL A 116 7.91 -10.18 -10.79
C VAL A 116 8.29 -9.41 -9.51
N GLY A 117 7.56 -9.66 -8.42
CA GLY A 117 7.86 -9.13 -7.09
C GLY A 117 6.71 -9.34 -6.10
N ASP A 118 6.95 -9.03 -4.83
CA ASP A 118 5.93 -9.23 -3.77
C ASP A 118 4.75 -8.27 -3.94
N PRO A 119 3.52 -8.72 -3.61
CA PRO A 119 2.35 -7.85 -3.57
C PRO A 119 2.50 -6.84 -2.43
N LEU A 120 2.40 -5.56 -2.79
CA LEU A 120 2.39 -4.44 -1.88
C LEU A 120 1.03 -3.76 -1.92
N TYR A 121 0.55 -3.43 -0.75
CA TYR A 121 -0.55 -2.51 -0.59
C TYR A 121 -0.01 -1.09 -0.50
N PHE A 122 -0.73 -0.13 -1.09
CA PHE A 122 -0.53 1.28 -0.84
C PHE A 122 -1.87 2.00 -0.76
N SER A 123 -2.02 2.88 0.22
CA SER A 123 -3.15 3.76 0.38
C SER A 123 -2.69 5.14 0.84
N TYR A 124 -3.03 6.19 0.08
CA TYR A 124 -2.93 7.58 0.51
C TYR A 124 -4.31 8.09 0.92
N ASN A 125 -4.41 8.54 2.16
CA ASN A 125 -5.65 8.97 2.81
C ASN A 125 -5.53 10.42 3.23
N LEU A 126 -6.57 11.18 2.94
CA LEU A 126 -6.67 12.59 3.35
C LEU A 126 -7.30 12.73 4.74
N ASP A 127 -8.12 11.76 5.13
CA ASP A 127 -8.68 11.60 6.47
C ASP A 127 -9.05 10.13 6.71
N TYR A 128 -9.48 9.82 7.95
CA TYR A 128 -9.83 8.48 8.46
C TYR A 128 -10.84 7.68 7.60
N LYS A 129 -11.60 8.30 6.69
CA LYS A 129 -12.58 7.58 5.84
C LYS A 129 -12.49 7.91 4.35
N ASN A 130 -11.77 8.96 3.98
CA ASN A 130 -11.63 9.40 2.60
C ASN A 130 -10.30 8.93 2.01
N ARG A 131 -10.33 7.71 1.46
CA ARG A 131 -9.21 7.12 0.71
C ARG A 131 -9.08 7.81 -0.65
N TYR A 132 -7.94 8.45 -0.91
CA TYR A 132 -7.73 9.24 -2.12
C TYR A 132 -7.07 8.44 -3.24
N CYS A 133 -6.20 7.49 -2.88
CA CYS A 133 -5.88 6.38 -3.77
C CYS A 133 -5.41 5.13 -3.04
N GLU A 134 -6.04 4.01 -3.39
CA GLU A 134 -5.75 2.66 -2.92
C GLU A 134 -5.29 1.86 -4.13
N TYR A 135 -4.12 1.24 -4.04
CA TYR A 135 -3.53 0.44 -5.11
C TYR A 135 -2.97 -0.87 -4.57
N PHE A 136 -3.15 -1.93 -5.36
CA PHE A 136 -2.34 -3.14 -5.29
C PHE A 136 -1.09 -2.92 -6.12
N ILE A 137 -0.03 -2.45 -5.47
CA ILE A 137 1.29 -2.42 -6.07
C ILE A 137 1.84 -3.84 -5.96
N ALA A 138 1.50 -4.73 -6.88
CA ALA A 138 2.49 -5.76 -7.18
C ALA A 138 3.74 -4.99 -7.61
N MET A 139 4.89 -5.25 -6.99
CA MET A 139 6.16 -4.52 -7.20
C MET A 139 6.55 -4.34 -8.68
N GLY A 140 5.85 -5.02 -9.59
CA GLY A 140 6.01 -4.93 -11.01
C GLY A 140 4.90 -4.34 -11.88
N ILE A 141 3.83 -3.70 -11.39
CA ILE A 141 2.81 -3.20 -12.33
C ILE A 141 3.22 -1.85 -12.95
N LYS A 142 3.14 -1.76 -14.28
CA LYS A 142 3.19 -0.49 -15.03
C LYS A 142 1.93 -0.32 -15.91
N PRO A 143 1.49 0.94 -16.15
CA PRO A 143 2.04 2.17 -15.56
C PRO A 143 1.68 2.30 -14.08
N LYS A 144 2.44 3.13 -13.36
CA LYS A 144 2.17 3.40 -11.95
C LYS A 144 1.17 4.55 -11.83
N PRO A 145 0.19 4.44 -10.93
CA PRO A 145 -0.77 5.52 -10.68
C PRO A 145 -0.23 6.60 -9.72
N MET A 146 1.04 6.48 -9.33
CA MET A 146 1.82 7.50 -8.62
C MET A 146 3.09 7.83 -9.39
N LYS A 147 3.66 9.02 -9.15
CA LYS A 147 4.97 9.39 -9.69
C LYS A 147 6.05 8.37 -9.32
N GLN A 148 6.94 8.06 -10.26
CA GLN A 148 8.00 7.07 -10.08
C GLN A 148 8.92 7.37 -8.89
N GLN A 149 9.20 8.65 -8.60
CA GLN A 149 10.04 9.07 -7.47
C GLN A 149 9.41 8.69 -6.13
N VAL A 150 8.10 8.87 -5.97
CA VAL A 150 7.34 8.48 -4.77
C VAL A 150 7.41 6.97 -4.58
N SER A 151 7.13 6.20 -5.65
CA SER A 151 7.21 4.74 -5.60
C SER A 151 8.62 4.23 -5.26
N THR A 152 9.66 4.86 -5.82
CA THR A 152 11.06 4.47 -5.56
C THR A 152 11.43 4.71 -4.10
N TYR A 153 11.02 5.83 -3.53
CA TYR A 153 11.30 6.16 -2.14
C TYR A 153 10.54 5.27 -1.14
N LEU A 154 9.26 4.98 -1.39
CA LEU A 154 8.49 4.08 -0.53
C LEU A 154 9.06 2.66 -0.55
N ASN A 155 9.46 2.18 -1.73
CA ASN A 155 10.13 0.89 -1.86
C ASN A 155 11.47 0.86 -1.11
N SER A 156 12.28 1.92 -1.16
CA SER A 156 13.54 1.95 -0.42
C SER A 156 13.32 2.01 1.10
N LEU A 157 12.30 2.72 1.58
CA LEU A 157 11.90 2.70 2.98
C LEU A 157 11.47 1.29 3.41
N MET A 158 10.63 0.61 2.63
CA MET A 158 10.26 -0.77 2.94
C MET A 158 11.49 -1.67 3.01
N LEU A 159 12.36 -1.62 1.99
CA LEU A 159 13.56 -2.44 1.93
C LEU A 159 14.44 -2.20 3.16
N LYS A 160 14.65 -0.93 3.54
CA LYS A 160 15.41 -0.58 4.74
C LYS A 160 14.90 -1.31 5.98
N TYR A 161 13.58 -1.37 6.18
CA TYR A 161 12.96 -1.97 7.36
C TYR A 161 12.52 -3.44 7.18
N SER A 162 12.74 -4.04 6.00
CA SER A 162 12.52 -5.47 5.78
C SER A 162 13.73 -6.30 6.17
N TYR A 163 14.94 -5.72 6.10
CA TYR A 163 16.19 -6.39 6.46
C TYR A 163 16.51 -6.35 7.96
N ASP A 164 15.76 -5.60 8.76
CA ASP A 164 15.84 -5.65 10.24
C ASP A 164 15.17 -6.90 10.85
N CYS A 165 14.76 -7.85 10.01
CA CYS A 165 14.30 -9.18 10.40
C CYS A 165 15.38 -10.22 10.04
N GLU A 166 16.53 -10.14 10.70
CA GLU A 166 17.46 -11.27 10.74
C GLU A 166 17.53 -11.84 12.18
N TRP A 167 17.31 -13.17 12.22
CA TRP A 167 17.49 -14.17 13.29
C TRP A 167 16.32 -14.42 14.24
#